data_AF-A0A7S1XQP5-F1
#
_entry.id   AF-A0A7S1XQP5-F1
#
_cell.length_a   1.000
_cell.length_b   1.000
_cell.length_c   1.000
_cell.angle_alpha   90.00
_cell.angle_beta   90.00
_cell.angle_gamma   90.00
#
_symmetry.space_group_name_H-M   'P 1'
#
loop_
_entity.id
_entity.type
_entity.pdbx_description
1 polymer ?
#
loop_
_entity_poly.entity_id
_entity_poly.type
_entity_poly.pdbx_seq_one_letter_code
_entity_poly.pdbx_strand_id
1 'polypeptide(L)'
;MFRVRFLAHAHEGALWDALQERGASGGDVVELVARERVRRAVARRKALNLPREDTDAYRLCNGEGDRLSGLVIDVIGPEHVVVSSSSLWCEVYKRSIQAAVRAEMGEAARLIWRKTTARLAQDGYNEVFDEVDREAEDAEEEDDEEVVIQELGFRYAANPASGQKT
;
A
#
# COMPACT_ATOMS: atom_id res chain seq x y z
N MET A 1 23.40 7.58 14.27
CA MET A 1 23.17 7.21 12.87
C MET A 1 22.31 5.96 12.86
N PHE A 2 20.99 6.11 12.63
CA PHE A 2 20.07 4.99 12.62
C PHE A 2 20.17 4.26 11.28
N ARG A 3 20.76 3.05 11.28
CA ARG A 3 20.68 2.14 10.13
C ARG A 3 19.28 1.55 10.12
N VAL A 4 18.41 2.04 9.24
CA VAL A 4 17.11 1.42 8.99
C VAL A 4 17.38 0.03 8.42
N ARG A 5 17.06 -1.02 9.18
CA ARG A 5 17.12 -2.42 8.72
C ARG A 5 15.90 -2.69 7.83
N PHE A 6 15.86 -2.07 6.65
CA PHE A 6 15.16 -2.69 5.53
C PHE A 6 15.93 -3.99 5.25
N LEU A 7 15.24 -5.14 5.29
CA LEU A 7 15.78 -6.45 4.89
C LEU A 7 16.67 -7.16 5.93
N ALA A 8 16.08 -7.57 7.06
CA ALA A 8 16.68 -8.63 7.87
C ALA A 8 15.61 -9.61 8.38
N HIS A 9 14.68 -10.03 7.53
CA HIS A 9 13.76 -11.14 7.82
C HIS A 9 13.39 -11.93 6.54
N ALA A 10 14.38 -12.12 5.68
CA ALA A 10 14.44 -13.25 4.75
C ALA A 10 15.66 -14.06 5.16
N HIS A 11 15.43 -15.17 5.85
CA HIS A 11 16.46 -16.16 6.12
C HIS A 11 16.64 -16.98 4.83
N GLU A 12 17.04 -16.34 3.74
CA GLU A 12 17.13 -16.97 2.41
C GLU A 12 18.35 -16.39 1.68
N GLY A 13 19.54 -16.97 1.95
CA GLY A 13 20.75 -16.67 1.17
C GLY A 13 20.54 -16.92 -0.33
N ALA A 14 19.78 -17.96 -0.68
CA ALA A 14 19.48 -18.32 -2.06
C ALA A 14 18.77 -17.24 -2.89
N LEU A 15 17.91 -16.41 -2.27
CA LEU A 15 17.21 -15.34 -2.98
C LEU A 15 18.17 -14.20 -3.31
N TRP A 16 19.03 -13.82 -2.36
CA TRP A 16 20.02 -12.77 -2.55
C TRP A 16 21.08 -13.15 -3.57
N ASP A 17 21.56 -14.39 -3.53
CA ASP A 17 22.53 -14.91 -4.48
C ASP A 17 21.92 -14.94 -5.90
N ALA A 18 20.68 -15.44 -6.04
CA ALA A 18 19.98 -15.47 -7.33
C ALA A 18 19.66 -14.07 -7.89
N LEU A 19 19.41 -13.08 -7.03
CA LEU A 19 19.19 -11.69 -7.46
C LEU A 19 20.49 -11.02 -7.90
N GLN A 20 21.60 -11.29 -7.21
CA GLN A 20 22.93 -10.80 -7.59
C GLN A 20 23.41 -11.41 -8.91
N GLU A 21 23.22 -12.71 -9.12
CA GLU A 21 23.55 -13.39 -10.39
C GLU A 21 22.77 -12.82 -11.59
N ARG A 22 21.57 -12.29 -11.34
CA ARG A 22 20.72 -11.64 -12.37
C ARG A 22 21.01 -10.15 -12.54
N GLY A 23 21.97 -9.59 -11.81
CA GLY A 23 22.32 -8.16 -11.88
C GLY A 23 21.24 -7.22 -11.35
N ALA A 24 20.37 -7.70 -10.44
CA ALA A 24 19.28 -6.90 -9.88
C ALA A 24 19.84 -5.74 -9.03
N SER A 25 19.31 -4.54 -9.27
CA SER A 25 19.60 -3.36 -8.47
C SER A 25 18.91 -3.42 -7.10
N GLY A 26 19.32 -2.56 -6.17
CA GLY A 26 18.62 -2.43 -4.89
C GLY A 26 17.13 -2.09 -5.04
N GLY A 27 16.76 -1.36 -6.09
CA GLY A 27 15.36 -1.03 -6.37
C GLY A 27 14.53 -2.23 -6.81
N ASP A 28 15.09 -3.08 -7.68
CA ASP A 28 14.42 -4.31 -8.13
C ASP A 28 14.05 -5.22 -6.96
N VAL A 29 14.91 -5.26 -5.94
CA VAL A 29 14.65 -6.06 -4.74
C VAL A 29 13.52 -5.47 -3.90
N VAL A 30 13.47 -4.15 -3.75
CA VAL A 30 12.38 -3.49 -3.00
C VAL A 30 11.03 -3.75 -3.68
N GLU A 31 10.97 -3.66 -5.01
CA GLU A 31 9.75 -3.96 -5.77
C GLU A 31 9.30 -5.42 -5.61
N LEU A 32 10.25 -6.36 -5.70
CA LEU A 32 9.98 -7.78 -5.50
C LEU A 32 9.44 -8.05 -4.09
N VAL A 33 10.04 -7.45 -3.07
CA VAL A 33 9.60 -7.57 -1.68
C VAL A 33 8.23 -6.94 -1.48
N ALA A 34 7.98 -5.75 -2.00
CA ALA A 34 6.69 -5.08 -1.90
C ALA A 34 5.57 -5.95 -2.49
N ARG A 35 5.79 -6.46 -3.72
CA ARG A 35 4.85 -7.37 -4.40
C ARG A 35 4.54 -8.61 -3.58
N GLU A 36 5.58 -9.33 -3.14
CA GLU A 36 5.39 -10.57 -2.37
C GLU A 36 4.71 -10.31 -1.02
N ARG A 37 5.00 -9.17 -0.37
CA ARG A 37 4.38 -8.83 0.91
C ARG A 37 2.92 -8.41 0.76
N VAL A 38 2.57 -7.64 -0.27
CA VAL A 38 1.16 -7.31 -0.58
C VAL A 38 0.37 -8.60 -0.84
N ARG A 39 0.89 -9.50 -1.67
CA ARG A 39 0.28 -10.82 -1.92
C ARG A 39 0.07 -11.62 -0.63
N ARG A 40 1.07 -11.66 0.27
CA ARG A 40 0.94 -12.35 1.56
C ARG A 40 -0.05 -11.68 2.50
N ALA A 41 -0.14 -10.35 2.49
CA ALA A 41 -1.12 -9.60 3.26
C ALA A 41 -2.55 -9.95 2.80
N VAL A 42 -2.80 -9.98 1.49
CA VAL A 42 -4.07 -10.42 0.87
C VAL A 42 -4.39 -11.86 1.26
N ALA A 43 -3.43 -12.78 1.11
CA ALA A 43 -3.63 -14.19 1.49
C ALA A 43 -3.98 -14.35 2.97
N ARG A 44 -3.40 -13.53 3.86
CA ARG A 44 -3.74 -13.53 5.29
C ARG A 44 -5.18 -13.09 5.53
N ARG A 45 -5.66 -12.05 4.83
CA ARG A 45 -7.05 -11.57 5.00
C ARG A 45 -8.06 -12.55 4.43
N LYS A 46 -7.76 -13.18 3.28
CA LYS A 46 -8.55 -14.30 2.76
C LYS A 46 -8.64 -15.45 3.75
N ALA A 47 -7.55 -15.80 4.44
CA ALA A 47 -7.55 -16.83 5.48
C ALA A 47 -8.38 -16.46 6.72
N LEU A 48 -8.61 -15.16 6.96
CA LEU A 48 -9.53 -14.65 7.99
C LEU A 48 -10.98 -14.52 7.48
N ASN A 49 -11.28 -15.02 6.28
CA ASN A 49 -12.56 -14.88 5.61
C ASN A 49 -12.96 -13.41 5.40
N LEU A 50 -12.00 -12.59 4.92
CA LEU A 50 -12.22 -11.21 4.51
C LEU A 50 -11.92 -11.03 3.00
N PRO A 51 -12.82 -10.37 2.24
CA PRO A 51 -14.15 -9.92 2.66
C PRO A 51 -15.10 -11.11 2.92
N ARG A 52 -16.18 -10.86 3.65
CA ARG A 52 -17.31 -11.78 3.87
C ARG A 52 -18.61 -11.05 3.57
N GLU A 53 -19.70 -11.80 3.46
CA GLU A 53 -21.02 -11.28 3.07
C GLU A 53 -21.48 -10.05 3.87
N ASP A 54 -21.11 -9.96 5.15
CA ASP A 54 -21.50 -8.89 6.07
C ASP A 54 -20.33 -8.00 6.52
N THR A 55 -19.15 -8.14 5.92
CA THR A 55 -17.99 -7.27 6.13
C THR A 55 -17.21 -7.09 4.82
N ASP A 56 -17.31 -5.91 4.23
CA ASP A 56 -16.59 -5.51 3.01
C ASP A 56 -15.54 -4.41 3.26
N ALA A 57 -15.54 -3.78 4.43
CA ALA A 57 -14.50 -2.85 4.85
C ALA A 57 -13.51 -3.51 5.81
N TYR A 58 -12.22 -3.45 5.50
CA TYR A 58 -11.17 -4.06 6.32
C TYR A 58 -9.77 -3.57 5.96
N ARG A 59 -8.83 -3.74 6.90
CA ARG A 59 -7.41 -3.49 6.66
C ARG A 59 -6.73 -4.62 5.92
N LEU A 60 -6.32 -4.37 4.68
CA LEU A 60 -5.56 -5.29 3.84
C LEU A 60 -4.10 -5.39 4.28
N CYS A 61 -3.43 -4.25 4.51
CA CYS A 61 -2.03 -4.18 4.94
C CYS A 61 -1.88 -3.28 6.17
N ASN A 62 -1.25 -3.80 7.22
CA ASN A 62 -1.07 -3.13 8.50
C ASN A 62 0.38 -2.71 8.75
N GLY A 63 1.01 -2.09 7.75
CA GLY A 63 2.36 -1.55 7.86
C GLY A 63 3.39 -2.59 8.31
N GLU A 64 4.05 -2.30 9.42
CA GLU A 64 5.05 -3.20 10.03
C GLU A 64 4.49 -4.59 10.37
N GLY A 65 3.20 -4.70 10.74
CA GLY A 65 2.55 -6.00 11.03
C GLY A 65 2.48 -6.94 9.82
N ASP A 66 2.59 -6.39 8.61
CA ASP A 66 2.71 -7.12 7.35
C ASP A 66 4.10 -6.97 6.69
N ARG A 67 5.08 -6.45 7.46
CA ARG A 67 6.48 -6.23 7.06
C ARG A 67 6.66 -5.21 5.93
N LEU A 68 5.75 -4.23 5.85
CA LEU A 68 5.79 -3.10 4.92
C LEU A 68 5.69 -1.79 5.71
N SER A 69 6.73 -1.48 6.49
CA SER A 69 6.72 -0.31 7.38
C SER A 69 6.37 0.97 6.63
N GLY A 70 5.42 1.72 7.17
CA GLY A 70 4.95 2.98 6.57
C GLY A 70 3.90 2.84 5.47
N LEU A 71 3.52 1.61 5.08
CA LEU A 71 2.46 1.32 4.09
C LEU A 71 1.23 0.71 4.74
N VAL A 72 0.13 1.45 4.78
CA VAL A 72 -1.18 0.94 5.19
C VAL A 72 -2.09 0.86 3.97
N ILE A 73 -2.85 -0.22 3.85
CA ILE A 73 -3.83 -0.40 2.78
C ILE A 73 -5.14 -0.84 3.40
N ASP A 74 -6.19 -0.07 3.18
CA ASP A 74 -7.54 -0.33 3.67
C ASP A 74 -8.47 -0.50 2.47
N VAL A 75 -9.35 -1.50 2.54
CA VAL A 75 -10.41 -1.75 1.55
C VAL A 75 -11.69 -1.16 2.12
N ILE A 76 -12.36 -0.32 1.35
CA ILE A 76 -13.58 0.40 1.73
C ILE A 76 -14.67 0.03 0.73
N GLY A 77 -15.42 -1.02 1.06
CA GLY A 77 -16.41 -1.57 0.15
C GLY A 77 -15.79 -2.38 -1.00
N PRO A 78 -16.58 -2.68 -2.05
CA PRO A 78 -16.16 -3.65 -3.08
C PRO A 78 -15.08 -3.14 -4.03
N GLU A 79 -14.98 -1.82 -4.24
CA GLU A 79 -14.17 -1.24 -5.32
C GLU A 79 -13.05 -0.31 -4.84
N HIS A 80 -13.19 0.32 -3.66
CA HIS A 80 -12.25 1.35 -3.21
C HIS A 80 -11.15 0.75 -2.32
N VAL A 81 -9.90 1.08 -2.66
CA VAL A 81 -8.72 0.67 -1.91
C VAL A 81 -7.90 1.91 -1.59
N VAL A 82 -7.85 2.27 -0.31
CA VAL A 82 -7.13 3.43 0.16
C VAL A 82 -5.73 3.01 0.60
N VAL A 83 -4.71 3.56 -0.07
CA VAL A 83 -3.31 3.34 0.23
C VAL A 83 -2.78 4.56 0.98
N SER A 84 -2.44 4.39 2.25
CA SER A 84 -1.86 5.43 3.08
C SER A 84 -0.35 5.25 3.19
N SER A 85 0.39 6.25 2.71
CA SER A 85 1.84 6.30 2.80
C SER A 85 2.29 7.19 3.95
N SER A 86 3.30 6.73 4.68
CA SER A 86 3.89 7.47 5.80
C SER A 86 5.40 7.34 5.88
N SER A 87 6.02 6.76 4.84
CA SER A 87 7.47 6.62 4.73
C SER A 87 7.95 6.87 3.31
N LEU A 88 9.13 7.47 3.16
CA LEU A 88 9.64 7.95 1.87
C LEU A 88 9.72 6.86 0.79
N TRP A 89 10.11 5.63 1.15
CA TRP A 89 10.20 4.55 0.16
C TRP A 89 8.83 4.22 -0.47
N CYS A 90 7.71 4.42 0.25
CA CYS A 90 6.39 4.20 -0.34
C CYS A 90 6.13 5.17 -1.50
N GLU A 91 6.58 6.42 -1.36
CA GLU A 91 6.46 7.42 -2.42
C GLU A 91 7.38 7.09 -3.59
N VAL A 92 8.65 6.74 -3.32
CA VAL A 92 9.62 6.34 -4.35
C VAL A 92 9.13 5.14 -5.18
N TYR A 93 8.47 4.17 -4.55
CA TYR A 93 7.95 2.96 -5.20
C TYR A 93 6.43 2.98 -5.40
N LYS A 94 5.79 4.15 -5.42
CA LYS A 94 4.32 4.32 -5.51
C LYS A 94 3.71 3.49 -6.63
N ARG A 95 4.24 3.63 -7.86
CA ARG A 95 3.76 2.90 -9.04
C ARG A 95 3.87 1.39 -8.88
N SER A 96 4.99 0.91 -8.34
CA SER A 96 5.23 -0.52 -8.13
C SER A 96 4.32 -1.10 -7.04
N ILE A 97 4.01 -0.30 -6.01
CA ILE A 97 3.02 -0.65 -4.98
C ILE A 97 1.61 -0.67 -5.58
N GLN A 98 1.20 0.34 -6.34
CA GLN A 98 -0.11 0.37 -7.02
C GLN A 98 -0.28 -0.84 -7.94
N ALA A 99 0.74 -1.18 -8.73
CA ALA A 99 0.73 -2.36 -9.58
C ALA A 99 0.62 -3.67 -8.78
N ALA A 100 1.31 -3.77 -7.64
CA ALA A 100 1.19 -4.92 -6.75
C ALA A 100 -0.21 -5.05 -6.14
N VAL A 101 -0.85 -3.93 -5.79
CA VAL A 101 -2.23 -3.93 -5.26
C VAL A 101 -3.22 -4.32 -6.35
N ARG A 102 -3.14 -3.74 -7.56
CA ARG A 102 -4.01 -4.10 -8.69
C ARG A 102 -3.88 -5.57 -9.09
N ALA A 103 -2.67 -6.13 -9.04
CA ALA A 103 -2.45 -7.54 -9.32
C ALA A 103 -3.21 -8.48 -8.36
N GLU A 104 -3.43 -8.06 -7.11
CA GLU A 104 -4.09 -8.88 -6.09
C GLU A 104 -5.59 -8.56 -5.92
N MET A 105 -5.98 -7.31 -6.13
CA MET A 105 -7.35 -6.79 -5.94
C MET A 105 -8.14 -6.70 -7.25
N GLY A 106 -7.47 -6.82 -8.39
CA GLY A 106 -8.06 -6.65 -9.73
C GLY A 106 -7.82 -5.24 -10.29
N GLU A 107 -7.77 -5.15 -11.62
CA GLU A 107 -7.48 -3.89 -12.34
C GLU A 107 -8.58 -2.84 -12.16
N ALA A 108 -9.82 -3.27 -11.85
CA ALA A 108 -10.94 -2.39 -11.59
C ALA A 108 -10.91 -1.73 -10.19
N ALA A 109 -9.97 -2.11 -9.32
CA ALA A 109 -9.84 -1.51 -8.00
C ALA A 109 -9.49 -0.02 -8.11
N ARG A 110 -10.32 0.82 -7.51
CA ARG A 110 -10.14 2.26 -7.42
C ARG A 110 -9.15 2.58 -6.31
N LEU A 111 -7.91 2.86 -6.70
CA LEU A 111 -6.84 3.15 -5.75
C LEU A 111 -6.86 4.63 -5.37
N ILE A 112 -6.88 4.92 -4.07
CA ILE A 112 -6.81 6.28 -3.54
C ILE A 112 -5.52 6.39 -2.74
N TRP A 113 -4.57 7.22 -3.20
CA TRP A 113 -3.28 7.38 -2.54
C TRP A 113 -3.28 8.56 -1.59
N ARG A 114 -3.09 8.31 -0.29
CA ARG A 114 -3.14 9.33 0.77
C ARG A 114 -1.78 9.45 1.45
N LYS A 115 -1.24 10.67 1.41
CA LYS A 115 0.07 10.97 1.99
C LYS A 115 -0.07 11.46 3.43
N THR A 116 0.74 10.90 4.32
CA THR A 116 0.91 11.45 5.69
C THR A 116 2.05 12.46 5.69
N THR A 117 1.78 13.68 5.20
CA THR A 117 2.78 14.73 4.98
C THR A 117 3.68 14.99 6.19
N ALA A 118 3.10 15.07 7.40
CA ALA A 118 3.86 15.31 8.62
C ALA A 118 4.89 14.21 8.95
N ARG A 119 4.61 12.94 8.60
CA ARG A 119 5.55 11.83 8.77
C ARG A 119 6.57 11.78 7.64
N LEU A 120 6.12 11.97 6.41
CA LEU A 120 6.98 12.01 5.24
C LEU A 120 8.05 13.10 5.36
N ALA A 121 7.70 14.27 5.89
CA ALA A 121 8.66 15.35 6.15
C ALA A 121 9.79 14.93 7.10
N GLN A 122 9.52 14.06 8.09
CA GLN A 122 10.56 13.54 8.99
C GLN A 122 11.52 12.58 8.28
N ASP A 123 11.05 11.92 7.23
CA ASP A 123 11.84 11.04 6.36
C ASP A 123 12.58 11.80 5.24
N GLY A 124 12.46 13.14 5.19
CA GLY A 124 13.13 13.99 4.21
C GLY A 124 12.33 14.28 2.94
N TYR A 125 11.05 13.92 2.91
CA TYR A 125 10.13 14.29 1.83
C TYR A 125 9.97 15.81 1.77
N ASN A 126 9.99 16.38 0.57
CA ASN A 126 9.98 17.83 0.33
C ASN A 126 9.31 18.18 -1.02
N GLU A 127 9.24 19.47 -1.34
CA GLU A 127 8.56 20.02 -2.52
C GLU A 127 9.02 19.41 -3.86
N VAL A 128 10.27 18.95 -3.95
CA VAL A 128 10.79 18.28 -5.16
C VAL A 128 10.04 16.98 -5.43
N PHE A 129 9.69 16.23 -4.38
CA PHE A 129 8.91 15.01 -4.54
C PHE A 129 7.47 15.32 -4.98
N ASP A 130 6.88 16.42 -4.50
CA ASP A 130 5.54 16.83 -4.94
C ASP A 130 5.53 17.28 -6.41
N GLU A 131 6.61 17.88 -6.90
CA GLU A 131 6.76 18.24 -8.31
C GLU A 131 6.83 17.01 -9.21
N VAL A 132 7.69 16.05 -8.84
CA VAL A 132 7.84 14.79 -9.58
C VAL A 132 6.53 14.00 -9.62
N ASP A 133 5.80 13.94 -8.51
CA ASP A 133 4.51 13.23 -8.47
C ASP A 133 3.44 13.92 -9.33
N ARG A 134 3.35 15.25 -9.29
CA ARG A 134 2.40 16.01 -10.12
C ARG A 134 2.63 15.85 -11.63
N GLU A 135 3.88 15.68 -12.05
CA GLU A 135 4.22 15.42 -13.45
C GLU A 135 3.97 13.97 -13.86
N ALA A 136 3.94 13.06 -12.89
CA ALA A 136 3.81 11.62 -13.10
C ALA A 136 2.36 11.10 -13.02
N GLU A 137 1.42 11.94 -12.59
CA GLU A 137 -0.01 11.65 -12.46
C GLU A 137 -0.79 12.11 -13.69
N ASP A 138 -1.47 11.17 -14.35
CA ASP A 138 -2.68 11.51 -15.10
C ASP A 138 -3.72 11.93 -14.05
N ALA A 139 -4.51 12.98 -14.32
CA ALA A 139 -5.51 13.48 -13.37
C ALA A 139 -6.56 12.40 -13.04
N GLU A 140 -6.32 11.59 -12.02
CA GLU A 140 -7.33 10.76 -11.39
C GLU A 140 -8.26 11.73 -10.64
N GLU A 141 -9.52 11.83 -11.08
CA GLU A 141 -10.52 12.65 -10.40
C GLU A 141 -10.63 12.21 -8.94
N GLU A 142 -10.54 13.15 -8.00
CA GLU A 142 -10.79 12.89 -6.59
C GLU A 142 -12.26 12.43 -6.45
N ASP A 143 -12.45 11.13 -6.31
CA ASP A 143 -13.75 10.53 -6.10
C ASP A 143 -14.19 10.78 -4.64
N ASP A 144 -14.77 11.95 -4.41
CA ASP A 144 -15.32 12.38 -3.11
C ASP A 144 -16.72 11.77 -2.85
N GLU A 145 -17.06 10.68 -3.54
CA GLU A 145 -18.32 9.97 -3.34
C GLU A 145 -18.33 9.22 -2.01
N GLU A 146 -19.42 9.43 -1.26
CA GLU A 146 -19.68 8.66 -0.05
C GLU A 146 -20.19 7.27 -0.43
N VAL A 147 -19.50 6.24 0.05
CA VAL A 147 -19.84 4.83 -0.21
C VAL A 147 -20.46 4.20 1.03
N VAL A 148 -21.45 3.34 0.80
CA VAL A 148 -22.04 2.53 1.87
C VAL A 148 -21.25 1.24 1.99
N ILE A 149 -20.62 1.05 3.15
CA ILE A 149 -19.88 -0.17 3.51
C ILE A 149 -20.65 -0.99 4.55
N GLN A 150 -20.23 -2.23 4.73
CA GLN A 150 -20.75 -3.14 5.74
C GLN A 150 -19.64 -3.62 6.68
N GLU A 151 -19.91 -3.61 7.99
CA GLU A 151 -19.09 -4.22 9.02
C GLU A 151 -19.99 -4.97 10.02
N LEU A 152 -19.81 -6.28 10.13
CA LEU A 152 -20.58 -7.15 11.04
C LEU A 152 -22.10 -7.02 10.85
N GLY A 153 -22.54 -6.83 9.61
CA GLY A 153 -23.95 -6.67 9.25
C GLY A 153 -24.46 -5.23 9.31
N PHE A 154 -23.73 -4.31 9.93
CA PHE A 154 -24.11 -2.90 10.04
C PHE A 154 -23.62 -2.11 8.84
N ARG A 155 -24.43 -1.14 8.39
CA ARG A 155 -24.09 -0.28 7.26
C ARG A 155 -23.57 1.07 7.74
N TYR A 156 -22.49 1.53 7.15
CA TYR A 156 -21.86 2.82 7.45
C TYR A 156 -21.67 3.60 6.15
N ALA A 157 -21.85 4.90 6.24
CA ALA A 157 -21.42 5.83 5.22
C ALA A 157 -19.93 6.15 5.44
N ALA A 158 -19.11 5.94 4.42
CA ALA A 158 -17.68 6.19 4.47
C ALA A 158 -17.26 6.99 3.23
N ASN A 159 -16.36 7.95 3.41
CA ASN A 159 -15.75 8.66 2.29
C ASN A 159 -14.30 8.21 2.15
N PRO A 160 -13.95 7.48 1.07
CA PRO A 160 -12.60 6.96 0.87
C PRO A 160 -11.54 8.06 0.63
N ALA A 161 -11.94 9.19 0.03
CA ALA A 161 -11.05 10.29 -0.37
C ALA A 161 -10.84 11.34 0.73
N SER A 162 -11.83 11.56 1.61
CA SER A 162 -11.80 12.59 2.66
C SER A 162 -11.80 12.02 4.10
N GLY A 163 -11.60 12.88 5.10
CA GLY A 163 -11.47 12.47 6.52
C GLY A 163 -10.03 12.28 7.05
N GLN A 164 -9.89 12.07 8.36
CA GLN A 164 -8.59 11.96 9.04
C GLN A 164 -7.95 10.57 8.92
N LYS A 165 -8.78 9.53 8.78
CA LYS A 165 -8.39 8.12 8.71
C LYS A 165 -9.29 7.37 7.75
N THR A 166 -8.92 6.13 7.54
CA THR A 166 -9.64 5.06 6.85
C THR A 166 -10.12 4.03 7.86
#